data_AF-A0A1Q3U114-F1
#
_entry.id   AF-A0A1Q3U114-F1
#
_cell.length_a   1.000
_cell.length_b   1.000
_cell.length_c   1.000
_cell.angle_alpha   90.00
_cell.angle_beta   90.00
_cell.angle_gamma   90.00
#
_symmetry.space_group_name_H-M   'P 1'
#
loop_
_entity.id
_entity.type
_entity.pdbx_description
1 polymer ?
#
loop_
_entity_poly.entity_id
_entity_poly.type
_entity_poly.pdbx_seq_one_letter_code
_entity_poly.pdbx_strand_id
1 'polypeptide(L)' 'MERLQQTTIKELQVGDRFYRTGDKKKTVFTVVKCPIKKTYFRTYRYFALADGELHPHPINLSTQLTFLRHA' A
#
# COMPACT_ATOMS: atom_id res chain seq x y z
N MET A 1 -11.72 -20.81 -3.69
CA MET A 1 -10.83 -19.66 -4.00
C MET A 1 -11.50 -18.41 -3.45
N GLU A 2 -11.01 -17.86 -2.35
CA GLU A 2 -11.49 -16.55 -1.88
C GLU A 2 -11.07 -15.48 -2.90
N ARG A 3 -11.99 -14.60 -3.28
CA ARG A 3 -11.72 -13.54 -4.26
C ARG A 3 -10.81 -12.49 -3.64
N LEU A 4 -9.83 -12.05 -4.43
CA LEU A 4 -9.02 -10.87 -4.09
C LEU A 4 -9.94 -9.67 -3.84
N GLN A 5 -9.80 -9.04 -2.68
CA GLN A 5 -10.65 -7.94 -2.26
C GLN A 5 -10.06 -6.61 -2.73
N GLN A 6 -10.85 -5.82 -3.45
CA GLN A 6 -10.52 -4.42 -3.72
C GLN A 6 -10.77 -3.59 -2.47
N THR A 7 -9.79 -2.77 -2.11
CA THR A 7 -9.76 -2.01 -0.87
C THR A 7 -8.96 -0.72 -1.06
N THR A 8 -8.81 0.06 0.01
CA THR A 8 -7.96 1.25 0.06
C THR A 8 -6.90 1.09 1.14
N ILE A 9 -5.83 1.89 1.08
CA ILE A 9 -4.72 1.83 2.05
C ILE A 9 -5.17 2.10 3.51
N LYS A 10 -6.34 2.71 3.71
CA LYS A 10 -6.91 2.99 5.03
C LYS A 10 -7.39 1.73 5.75
N GLU A 11 -7.85 0.76 4.98
CA GLU A 11 -8.42 -0.50 5.48
C GLU A 11 -7.34 -1.56 5.72
N LEU A 12 -6.13 -1.32 5.20
CA LEU A 12 -4.97 -2.18 5.38
C LEU A 12 -4.22 -1.85 6.67
N GLN A 13 -3.70 -2.88 7.32
CA GLN A 13 -2.86 -2.80 8.50
C GLN A 13 -1.38 -2.87 8.13
N VAL A 14 -0.50 -2.45 9.03
CA VAL A 14 0.95 -2.58 8.84
C VAL A 14 1.31 -4.06 8.75
N GLY A 15 2.08 -4.44 7.72
CA GLY A 15 2.41 -5.83 7.38
C GLY A 15 1.53 -6.42 6.29
N ASP A 16 0.36 -5.82 5.99
CA ASP A 16 -0.50 -6.28 4.92
C ASP A 16 0.16 -6.10 3.56
N ARG A 17 -0.03 -7.10 2.69
CA ARG A 17 0.49 -7.09 1.32
C ARG A 17 -0.62 -6.73 0.35
N PHE A 18 -0.29 -5.96 -0.68
CA PHE A 18 -1.24 -5.56 -1.71
C PHE A 18 -0.52 -5.28 -3.03
N TYR A 19 -1.29 -5.13 -4.10
CA TYR A 19 -0.82 -4.48 -5.32
C TYR A 19 -1.83 -3.41 -5.76
N ARG A 20 -1.42 -2.47 -6.61
CA ARG A 20 -2.33 -1.41 -7.09
C ARG A 20 -3.35 -2.00 -8.06
N THR A 21 -4.63 -1.68 -7.89
CA THR A 21 -5.70 -2.14 -8.78
C THR A 21 -5.46 -1.55 -10.18
N GLY A 22 -5.08 -2.39 -11.14
CA GLY A 22 -4.70 -1.99 -12.50
C GLY A 22 -3.21 -2.09 -12.83
N ASP A 23 -2.35 -2.41 -11.86
CA ASP A 23 -0.94 -2.69 -12.16
C ASP A 23 -0.82 -4.01 -12.93
N LYS A 24 -0.42 -3.93 -14.20
CA LYS A 24 -0.20 -5.10 -15.08
C LYS A 24 0.92 -5.99 -14.55
N LYS A 25 1.94 -5.42 -13.90
CA LYS A 25 3.06 -6.18 -13.34
C LYS A 25 2.72 -6.81 -11.99
N LYS A 26 1.62 -6.37 -11.35
CA LYS A 26 1.19 -6.79 -10.01
C LYS A 26 2.33 -6.70 -8.99
N THR A 27 3.04 -5.57 -9.00
CA THR A 27 4.12 -5.28 -8.06
C THR A 27 3.55 -5.35 -6.65
N VAL A 28 4.14 -6.21 -5.83
CA VAL A 28 3.68 -6.42 -4.46
C VAL A 28 4.31 -5.36 -3.56
N PHE A 29 3.44 -4.72 -2.79
CA PHE A 29 3.80 -3.77 -1.75
C PHE A 29 3.38 -4.32 -0.40
N THR A 30 4.15 -3.97 0.63
CA THR A 30 3.82 -4.26 2.02
C THR A 30 3.59 -2.94 2.74
N VAL A 31 2.48 -2.81 3.47
CA VAL A 31 2.20 -1.62 4.29
C VAL A 31 3.22 -1.55 5.41
N VAL A 32 3.85 -0.38 5.57
CA VAL A 32 4.89 -0.18 6.58
C VAL A 32 4.56 1.03 7.45
N LYS A 33 4.95 0.94 8.72
CA LYS A 33 4.82 2.06 9.66
C LYS A 33 5.96 3.05 9.42
N CYS A 34 5.62 4.27 9.04
CA CYS A 34 6.58 5.37 8.93
C CYS A 34 6.07 6.62 9.65
N PRO A 35 6.98 7.52 10.08
CA PRO A 35 6.59 8.82 10.61
C PRO A 35 5.77 9.60 9.59
N ILE A 36 4.73 10.30 10.05
CA ILE A 36 3.93 11.18 9.20
C ILE A 36 4.84 12.27 8.63
N LYS A 37 4.92 12.35 7.30
CA LYS A 37 5.74 13.36 6.63
C LYS A 37 4.84 14.51 6.18
N LYS A 38 4.96 15.66 6.84
CA LYS A 38 4.27 16.89 6.44
C LYS A 38 5.20 17.74 5.58
N THR A 39 4.76 18.05 4.37
CA THR A 39 5.40 19.00 3.46
C THR A 39 4.54 20.25 3.37
N TYR A 40 5.05 21.33 2.77
CA TYR A 40 4.29 22.57 2.58
C TYR A 40 2.97 22.36 1.82
N PHE A 41 2.95 21.42 0.86
CA PHE A 41 1.80 21.18 -0.01
C PHE A 41 0.96 19.96 0.40
N ARG A 42 1.53 19.01 1.16
CA ARG A 42 0.86 17.72 1.43
C ARG A 42 1.32 17.04 2.70
N THR A 43 0.40 16.35 3.37
CA THR A 43 0.70 15.43 4.48
C THR A 43 0.62 13.98 4.00
N TYR A 44 1.71 13.25 4.13
CA TYR A 44 1.80 11.82 3.82
C TYR A 44 1.68 11.01 5.11
N ARG A 45 0.63 10.19 5.19
CA ARG A 45 0.30 9.37 6.37
C ARG A 45 0.46 7.88 6.15
N TYR A 46 0.37 7.43 4.90
CA TYR A 46 0.38 6.01 4.54
C TYR A 46 1.60 5.73 3.67
N PHE A 47 2.30 4.65 3.99
CA PHE A 47 3.53 4.25 3.34
C PHE A 47 3.51 2.75 3.05
N ALA A 48 4.13 2.37 1.94
CA ALA A 48 4.29 0.98 1.56
C ALA A 48 5.66 0.74 0.92
N LEU A 49 6.22 -0.44 1.15
CA LEU A 49 7.51 -0.85 0.60
C LEU A 49 7.27 -1.84 -0.54
N ALA A 50 7.85 -1.59 -1.71
CA ALA A 50 7.83 -2.56 -2.80
C ALA A 50 8.81 -3.71 -2.48
N ASP A 51 8.48 -4.90 -2.95
CA ASP A 51 9.39 -6.05 -2.79
C ASP A 51 10.73 -5.78 -3.53
N GLY A 52 11.84 -5.92 -2.81
CA GLY A 52 13.18 -5.63 -3.32
C GLY A 52 13.65 -4.17 -3.21
N GLU A 53 12.82 -3.26 -2.69
CA GLU A 53 13.24 -1.88 -2.43
C GLU A 53 13.57 -1.63 -0.95
N LEU A 54 14.49 -0.68 -0.69
CA LEU A 54 14.91 -0.30 0.66
C LEU A 54 14.12 0.88 1.23
N HIS A 55 13.47 1.66 0.37
CA HIS A 55 12.83 2.91 0.77
C HIS A 55 11.31 2.85 0.61
N PRO A 56 10.55 3.21 1.65
CA PRO A 56 9.10 3.18 1.59
C PRO A 56 8.54 4.34 0.78
N HIS A 57 7.50 4.05 0.01
CA HIS A 57 6.81 5.02 -0.83
C HIS A 57 5.53 5.52 -0.19
N PRO A 58 5.23 6.82 -0.28
CA PRO A 58 3.94 7.33 0.15
C PRO A 58 2.82 6.81 -0.77
N ILE A 59 1.72 6.38 -0.16
CA ILE A 59 0.51 5.94 -0.86
C ILE A 59 -0.63 6.92 -0.56
N ASN A 60 -1.40 7.26 -1.59
CA ASN A 60 -2.54 8.15 -1.43
C ASN A 60 -3.75 7.36 -0.90
N LEU A 61 -4.53 8.01 -0.04
CA LEU A 61 -5.74 7.42 0.54
C LEU A 61 -6.73 6.91 -0.53
N SER A 62 -6.87 7.65 -1.63
CA SER A 62 -7.80 7.36 -2.72
C SER A 62 -7.29 6.30 -3.70
N THR A 63 -6.07 5.78 -3.53
CA THR A 63 -5.54 4.75 -4.42
C THR A 63 -6.29 3.45 -4.18
N GLN A 64 -6.90 2.90 -5.23
CA GLN A 64 -7.50 1.57 -5.19
C GLN A 64 -6.41 0.50 -5.19
N LEU A 65 -6.50 -0.40 -4.22
CA LEU A 65 -5.55 -1.48 -4.00
C LEU A 65 -6.29 -2.81 -4.04
N THR A 66 -5.57 -3.87 -4.38
CA THR A 66 -6.06 -5.23 -4.24
C THR A 66 -5.29 -5.92 -3.13
N PHE A 67 -5.99 -6.30 -2.07
CA PHE A 67 -5.42 -6.93 -0.90
C PHE A 67 -5.00 -8.37 -1.20
N LEU A 68 -3.79 -8.72 -0.79
CA LEU A 68 -3.25 -10.08 -0.82
C LEU A 68 -3.34 -10.65 0.59
N ARG A 69 -4.43 -11.37 0.90
CA ARG A 69 -4.48 -12.16 2.14
C ARG A 69 -3.36 -13.18 2.13
N HIS A 70 -2.61 -13.27 3.22
CA HIS A 70 -1.82 -14.45 3.51
C HIS A 70 -2.79 -15.63 3.72
N ALA A 71 -2.58 -16.71 2.97
CA ALA A 71 -3.18 -18.01 3.25
C ALA A 71 -2.48 -18.67 4.45
#